data_AF-A0A938UHH8-F1
#
_entry.id   AF-A0A938UHH8-F1
#
_cell.length_a   1.000
_cell.length_b   1.000
_cell.length_c   1.000
_cell.angle_alpha   90.00
_cell.angle_beta   90.00
_cell.angle_gamma   90.00
#
_symmetry.space_group_name_H-M   'P 1'
#
loop_
_entity.id
_entity.type
_entity.pdbx_description
1 polymer ?
#
loop_
_entity_poly.entity_id
_entity_poly.type
_entity_poly.pdbx_seq_one_letter_code
_entity_poly.pdbx_strand_id
1 'polypeptide(L)'
;MPDSERMAVESIQYWLNNREGYPVAYNKFFDQWMLFNTYYSKYKIGNNKGVMKFGEEHGDTIWATRNLADVARQFAEIECVGNGRGENPPHREVKSATVFLRKLFGIVHDRICSEVCRETKRRECSKLRFDSWAGNPTYALLRIVYQVRCNLFHGDKLEYNGVKGPRNLILLEHSIKTLDIVLTHISTL
;
A
#
# COMPACT_ATOMS: atom_id res chain seq x y z
N MET A 1 -10.44 5.88 -31.85
CA MET A 1 -9.73 5.84 -30.56
C MET A 1 -9.73 4.38 -30.10
N PRO A 2 -8.57 3.75 -29.87
CA PRO A 2 -8.51 2.41 -29.28
C PRO A 2 -9.26 2.38 -27.94
N ASP A 3 -9.84 1.24 -27.58
CA ASP A 3 -10.64 1.11 -26.34
C ASP A 3 -9.86 1.49 -25.07
N SER A 4 -8.55 1.24 -25.04
CA SER A 4 -7.67 1.61 -23.93
C SER A 4 -7.49 3.12 -23.76
N GLU A 5 -7.41 3.86 -24.86
CA GLU A 5 -7.27 5.33 -24.84
C GLU A 5 -8.58 5.97 -24.39
N ARG A 6 -9.73 5.45 -24.87
CA ARG A 6 -11.05 5.91 -24.42
C ARG A 6 -11.25 5.70 -22.91
N MET A 7 -10.97 4.50 -22.40
CA MET A 7 -11.09 4.22 -20.96
C MET A 7 -10.15 5.10 -20.12
N ALA A 8 -8.95 5.42 -20.64
CA ALA A 8 -8.03 6.32 -19.96
C ALA A 8 -8.61 7.74 -19.89
N VAL A 9 -9.15 8.27 -20.98
CA VAL A 9 -9.80 9.58 -21.03
C VAL A 9 -11.00 9.63 -20.08
N GLU A 10 -11.86 8.62 -20.08
CA GLU A 10 -13.02 8.52 -19.19
C GLU A 10 -12.60 8.51 -17.71
N SER A 11 -11.53 7.77 -17.37
CA SER A 11 -10.99 7.72 -16.01
C SER A 11 -10.43 9.07 -15.56
N ILE A 12 -9.73 9.78 -16.47
CA ILE A 12 -9.20 11.12 -16.20
C ILE A 12 -10.35 12.12 -16.00
N GLN A 13 -11.35 12.12 -16.88
CA GLN A 13 -12.51 12.99 -16.77
C GLN A 13 -13.28 12.74 -15.47
N TYR A 14 -13.53 11.48 -15.13
CA TYR A 14 -14.16 11.12 -13.87
C TYR A 14 -13.37 11.65 -12.67
N TRP A 15 -12.05 11.47 -12.64
CA TRP A 15 -11.21 11.97 -11.56
C TRP A 15 -11.26 13.50 -11.45
N LEU A 16 -11.08 14.23 -12.55
CA LEU A 16 -11.09 15.69 -12.55
C LEU A 16 -12.44 16.26 -12.07
N ASN A 17 -13.55 15.65 -12.50
CA ASN A 17 -14.89 16.09 -12.13
C ASN A 17 -15.26 15.79 -10.67
N ASN A 18 -14.60 14.81 -10.04
CA ASN A 18 -14.92 14.38 -8.68
C ASN A 18 -13.81 14.70 -7.65
N ARG A 19 -12.69 15.30 -8.08
CA ARG A 19 -11.49 15.52 -7.26
C ARG A 19 -11.79 16.23 -5.94
N GLU A 20 -12.66 17.25 -5.98
CA GLU A 20 -13.02 18.06 -4.81
C GLU A 20 -13.89 17.29 -3.81
N GLY A 21 -14.58 16.23 -4.24
CA GLY A 21 -15.36 15.35 -3.37
C GLY A 21 -14.52 14.32 -2.61
N TYR A 22 -13.26 14.10 -3.01
CA TYR A 22 -12.38 13.15 -2.32
C TYR A 22 -11.68 13.77 -1.11
N PRO A 23 -11.41 12.97 -0.05
CA PRO A 23 -10.60 13.43 1.08
C PRO A 23 -9.23 13.94 0.62
N VAL A 24 -8.71 14.99 1.28
CA VAL A 24 -7.40 15.59 0.96
C VAL A 24 -6.28 14.55 0.95
N ALA A 25 -6.29 13.60 1.89
CA ALA A 25 -5.32 12.50 1.95
C ALA A 25 -5.36 11.63 0.68
N TYR A 26 -6.53 11.42 0.10
CA TYR A 26 -6.72 10.63 -1.11
C TYR A 26 -6.00 11.30 -2.30
N ASN A 27 -6.24 12.59 -2.49
CA ASN A 27 -5.61 13.40 -3.53
C ASN A 27 -4.09 13.46 -3.33
N LYS A 28 -3.63 13.71 -2.10
CA LYS A 28 -2.19 13.74 -1.78
C LYS A 28 -1.51 12.41 -2.11
N PHE A 29 -2.12 11.29 -1.71
CA PHE A 29 -1.57 9.97 -2.01
C PHE A 29 -1.57 9.67 -3.52
N PHE A 30 -2.62 10.07 -4.25
CA PHE A 30 -2.67 9.96 -5.70
C PHE A 30 -1.51 10.72 -6.37
N ASP A 31 -1.33 12.00 -6.03
CA ASP A 31 -0.28 12.84 -6.61
C ASP A 31 1.11 12.25 -6.34
N GLN A 32 1.39 11.87 -5.09
CA GLN A 32 2.66 11.21 -4.72
C GLN A 32 2.87 9.88 -5.44
N TRP A 33 1.83 9.05 -5.54
CA TRP A 33 1.93 7.77 -6.24
C TRP A 33 2.23 7.99 -7.73
N MET A 34 1.64 9.00 -8.35
CA MET A 34 1.91 9.34 -9.75
C MET A 34 3.37 9.78 -9.95
N LEU A 35 3.93 10.57 -9.04
CA LEU A 35 5.36 10.92 -9.06
C LEU A 35 6.25 9.67 -8.92
N PHE A 36 5.94 8.80 -7.96
CA PHE A 36 6.69 7.56 -7.77
C PHE A 36 6.57 6.63 -8.98
N ASN A 37 5.38 6.55 -9.58
CA ASN A 37 5.12 5.80 -10.81
C ASN A 37 5.97 6.27 -11.98
N THR A 38 6.12 7.57 -12.16
CA THR A 38 7.02 8.13 -13.18
C THR A 38 8.45 7.63 -12.99
N TYR A 39 8.94 7.57 -11.75
CA TYR A 39 10.28 7.07 -11.45
C TYR A 39 10.42 5.57 -11.72
N TYR A 40 9.59 4.73 -11.10
CA TYR A 40 9.74 3.27 -11.24
C TYR A 40 9.36 2.77 -12.64
N SER A 41 8.66 3.56 -13.45
CA SER A 41 8.40 3.23 -14.87
C SER A 41 9.69 3.09 -15.68
N LYS A 42 10.82 3.68 -15.24
CA LYS A 42 12.13 3.51 -15.87
C LYS A 42 12.54 2.04 -16.02
N TYR A 43 12.05 1.16 -15.13
CA TYR A 43 12.40 -0.26 -15.14
C TYR A 43 11.73 -1.05 -16.27
N LYS A 44 10.63 -0.56 -16.88
CA LYS A 44 9.93 -1.21 -18.01
C LYS A 44 9.50 -2.67 -17.78
N ILE A 45 9.22 -3.06 -16.52
CA ILE A 45 8.85 -4.44 -16.12
C ILE A 45 7.42 -4.56 -15.56
N GLY A 46 6.61 -3.51 -15.71
CA GLY A 46 5.23 -3.43 -15.19
C GLY A 46 5.14 -2.93 -13.74
N ASN A 47 3.95 -2.48 -13.32
CA ASN A 47 3.77 -1.69 -12.10
C ASN A 47 4.22 -2.40 -10.82
N ASN A 48 3.69 -3.60 -10.54
CA ASN A 48 4.06 -4.34 -9.32
C ASN A 48 5.58 -4.61 -9.29
N LYS A 49 6.12 -5.20 -10.36
CA LYS A 49 7.54 -5.54 -10.44
C LYS A 49 8.44 -4.31 -10.37
N GLY A 50 8.03 -3.18 -10.95
CA GLY A 50 8.78 -1.92 -10.89
C GLY A 50 8.90 -1.37 -9.48
N VAL A 51 7.81 -1.39 -8.70
CA VAL A 51 7.83 -0.97 -7.29
C VAL A 51 8.71 -1.91 -6.46
N MET A 52 8.63 -3.22 -6.71
CA MET A 52 9.45 -4.20 -5.99
C MET A 52 10.93 -4.04 -6.35
N LYS A 53 11.26 -3.82 -7.62
CA LYS A 53 12.62 -3.58 -8.09
C LYS A 53 13.25 -2.34 -7.47
N PHE A 54 12.46 -1.26 -7.32
CA PHE A 54 12.89 -0.10 -6.56
C PHE A 54 13.24 -0.46 -5.10
N GLY A 55 12.37 -1.23 -4.44
CA GLY A 55 12.62 -1.72 -3.08
C GLY A 55 13.87 -2.58 -2.96
N GLU A 56 14.17 -3.40 -3.96
CA GLU A 56 15.41 -4.20 -4.01
C GLU A 56 16.66 -3.32 -4.13
N GLU A 57 16.63 -2.30 -5.00
CA GLU A 57 17.81 -1.46 -5.29
C GLU A 57 18.10 -0.42 -4.20
N HIS A 58 17.05 0.20 -3.65
CA HIS A 58 17.19 1.36 -2.77
C HIS A 58 16.74 1.08 -1.33
N GLY A 59 16.14 -0.08 -1.08
CA GLY A 59 15.41 -0.34 0.15
C GLY A 59 16.25 -0.28 1.41
N ASP A 60 17.44 -0.87 1.40
CA ASP A 60 18.33 -0.87 2.56
C ASP A 60 18.84 0.53 2.90
N THR A 61 19.22 1.30 1.87
CA THR A 61 19.65 2.70 2.02
C THR A 61 18.54 3.56 2.59
N ILE A 62 17.32 3.47 2.06
CA ILE A 62 16.16 4.22 2.57
C ILE A 62 15.87 3.82 4.02
N TRP A 63 15.90 2.52 4.32
CA TRP A 63 15.63 2.00 5.65
C TRP A 63 16.60 2.56 6.69
N ALA A 64 17.89 2.60 6.36
CA ALA A 64 18.95 3.07 7.25
C ALA A 64 18.94 4.59 7.48
N THR A 65 18.45 5.39 6.52
CA THR A 65 18.72 6.83 6.50
C THR A 65 17.50 7.73 6.67
N ARG A 66 16.27 7.20 6.57
CA ARG A 66 15.07 8.06 6.45
C ARG A 66 13.91 7.75 7.41
N ASN A 67 14.17 7.20 8.59
CA ASN A 67 13.15 6.92 9.62
C ASN A 67 11.94 6.10 9.11
N LEU A 68 12.16 5.23 8.12
CA LEU A 68 11.07 4.44 7.53
C LEU A 68 10.54 3.36 8.48
N ALA A 69 11.35 2.97 9.47
CA ALA A 69 11.02 1.97 10.46
C ALA A 69 9.75 2.32 11.27
N ASP A 70 9.58 3.58 11.68
CA ASP A 70 8.42 4.00 12.46
C ASP A 70 7.11 3.86 11.67
N VAL A 71 7.14 4.26 10.40
CA VAL A 71 5.98 4.13 9.51
C VAL A 71 5.69 2.66 9.22
N ALA A 72 6.72 1.84 9.01
CA ALA A 72 6.57 0.40 8.82
C ALA A 72 5.97 -0.29 10.06
N ARG A 73 6.34 0.14 11.26
CA ARG A 73 5.77 -0.35 12.51
C ARG A 73 4.27 -0.02 12.60
N GLN A 74 3.88 1.19 12.23
CA GLN A 74 2.47 1.59 12.19
C GLN A 74 1.64 0.68 11.26
N PHE A 75 2.18 0.30 10.10
CA PHE A 75 1.55 -0.70 9.23
C PHE A 75 1.48 -2.10 9.85
N ALA A 76 2.49 -2.49 10.62
CA ALA A 76 2.55 -3.80 11.26
C ALA A 76 1.51 -3.95 12.40
N GLU A 77 1.16 -2.85 13.08
CA GLU A 77 0.24 -2.83 14.22
C GLU A 77 -1.25 -2.83 13.82
N ILE A 78 -1.58 -2.56 12.55
CA ILE A 78 -2.95 -2.54 12.06
C ILE A 78 -3.35 -3.85 11.34
N GLU A 79 -4.65 -4.02 11.07
CA GLU A 79 -5.17 -5.13 10.27
C GLU A 79 -4.57 -5.14 8.84
N CYS A 80 -4.01 -6.29 8.42
CA CYS A 80 -3.40 -6.50 7.10
C CYS A 80 -4.26 -5.94 5.95
N VAL A 81 -3.65 -5.32 4.94
CA VAL A 81 -4.39 -4.72 3.82
C VAL A 81 -5.05 -5.81 2.96
N GLY A 82 -6.38 -5.77 2.83
CA GLY A 82 -7.17 -6.74 2.07
C GLY A 82 -7.09 -6.54 0.56
N ASN A 83 -7.64 -7.48 -0.21
CA ASN A 83 -7.64 -7.44 -1.68
C ASN A 83 -8.89 -6.76 -2.29
N GLY A 84 -9.25 -5.56 -1.83
CA GLY A 84 -10.37 -4.77 -2.38
C GLY A 84 -11.47 -4.46 -1.38
N ARG A 85 -12.75 -4.47 -1.84
CA ARG A 85 -13.94 -4.08 -1.05
C ARG A 85 -14.21 -5.08 0.07
N GLY A 86 -14.96 -4.64 1.09
CA GLY A 86 -15.55 -5.58 2.05
C GLY A 86 -14.55 -6.15 3.07
N GLU A 87 -14.71 -7.44 3.34
CA GLU A 87 -13.93 -8.22 4.32
C GLU A 87 -12.89 -9.14 3.63
N ASN A 88 -12.53 -8.83 2.38
CA ASN A 88 -11.64 -9.66 1.59
C ASN A 88 -10.27 -9.81 2.27
N PRO A 89 -9.74 -11.04 2.37
CA PRO A 89 -8.44 -11.27 2.97
C PRO A 89 -7.31 -10.66 2.11
N PRO A 90 -6.12 -10.44 2.69
CA PRO A 90 -4.96 -9.95 1.93
C PRO A 90 -4.56 -10.94 0.83
N HIS A 91 -3.89 -10.45 -0.22
CA HIS A 91 -3.13 -11.35 -1.10
C HIS A 91 -1.98 -12.01 -0.31
N ARG A 92 -1.56 -13.24 -0.69
CA ARG A 92 -0.51 -14.01 -0.01
C ARG A 92 0.75 -13.18 0.25
N GLU A 93 1.26 -12.49 -0.77
CA GLU A 93 2.44 -11.63 -0.66
C GLU A 93 2.25 -10.48 0.33
N VAL A 94 1.06 -9.86 0.39
CA VAL A 94 0.75 -8.78 1.35
C VAL A 94 0.73 -9.34 2.76
N LYS A 95 0.18 -10.56 2.94
CA LYS A 95 0.23 -11.26 4.22
C LYS A 95 1.68 -11.56 4.62
N SER A 96 2.49 -12.11 3.72
CA SER A 96 3.91 -12.40 3.98
C SER A 96 4.69 -11.13 4.36
N ALA A 97 4.52 -10.04 3.62
CA ALA A 97 5.15 -8.75 3.91
C ALA A 97 4.73 -8.21 5.31
N THR A 98 3.44 -8.28 5.63
CA THR A 98 2.93 -7.80 6.92
C THR A 98 3.43 -8.65 8.08
N VAL A 99 3.43 -9.98 7.92
CA VAL A 99 3.96 -10.91 8.94
C VAL A 99 5.46 -10.69 9.15
N PHE A 100 6.21 -10.47 8.08
CA PHE A 100 7.63 -10.14 8.15
C PHE A 100 7.88 -8.87 8.97
N LEU A 101 7.18 -7.78 8.68
CA LEU A 101 7.32 -6.53 9.45
C LEU A 101 6.94 -6.73 10.92
N ARG A 102 5.87 -7.48 11.20
CA ARG A 102 5.49 -7.80 12.60
C ARG A 102 6.60 -8.55 13.32
N LYS A 103 7.19 -9.57 12.68
CA LYS A 103 8.33 -10.32 13.24
C LYS A 103 9.53 -9.41 13.49
N LEU A 104 9.84 -8.52 12.53
CA LEU A 104 10.94 -7.56 12.64
C LEU A 104 10.80 -6.64 13.87
N PHE A 105 9.57 -6.22 14.19
CA PHE A 105 9.29 -5.33 15.32
C PHE A 105 8.88 -6.05 16.62
N GLY A 106 8.96 -7.39 16.67
CA GLY A 106 8.53 -8.16 17.84
C GLY A 106 7.03 -8.11 18.12
N ILE A 107 6.21 -7.77 17.13
CA ILE A 107 4.75 -7.74 17.24
C ILE A 107 4.21 -9.16 17.02
N VAL A 108 3.51 -9.69 18.02
CA VAL A 108 2.90 -11.03 17.94
C VAL A 108 1.76 -11.04 16.92
N HIS A 109 1.93 -11.76 15.81
CA HIS A 109 0.97 -11.76 14.70
C HIS A 109 -0.44 -12.17 15.13
N ASP A 110 -0.55 -13.24 15.91
CA ASP A 110 -1.82 -13.80 16.35
C ASP A 110 -2.58 -12.83 17.27
N ARG A 111 -1.85 -12.07 18.09
CA ARG A 111 -2.42 -11.02 18.92
C ARG A 111 -3.12 -9.96 18.08
N ILE A 112 -2.44 -9.40 17.07
CA ILE A 112 -3.06 -8.42 16.16
C ILE A 112 -4.26 -9.03 15.43
N CYS A 113 -4.15 -10.29 14.99
CA CYS A 113 -5.26 -10.99 14.38
C CYS A 113 -6.45 -11.17 15.33
N SER A 114 -6.22 -11.41 16.61
CA SER A 114 -7.30 -11.58 17.60
C SER A 114 -7.94 -10.26 18.05
N GLU A 115 -7.14 -9.21 18.28
CA GLU A 115 -7.54 -7.95 18.92
C GLU A 115 -7.92 -6.85 17.93
N VAL A 116 -7.33 -6.84 16.73
CA VAL A 116 -7.46 -5.72 15.76
C VAL A 116 -8.18 -6.13 14.48
N CYS A 117 -7.93 -7.34 13.97
CA CYS A 117 -8.57 -7.77 12.72
C CYS A 117 -10.05 -8.06 12.92
N ARG A 118 -10.88 -7.64 11.96
CA ARG A 118 -12.31 -7.95 11.95
C ARG A 118 -12.54 -9.44 11.81
N GLU A 119 -13.53 -9.97 12.53
CA GLU A 119 -13.77 -11.40 12.65
C GLU A 119 -13.92 -12.11 11.29
N THR A 120 -14.75 -11.56 10.40
CA THR A 120 -14.97 -12.13 9.06
C THR A 120 -13.68 -12.23 8.27
N LYS A 121 -12.88 -11.16 8.26
CA LYS A 121 -11.60 -11.14 7.54
C LYS A 121 -10.55 -12.03 8.20
N ARG A 122 -10.52 -12.10 9.53
CA ARG A 122 -9.65 -13.02 10.29
C ARG A 122 -9.90 -14.47 9.90
N ARG A 123 -11.17 -14.88 9.82
CA ARG A 123 -11.57 -16.23 9.42
C ARG A 123 -11.06 -16.57 8.02
N GLU A 124 -11.23 -15.68 7.04
CA GLU A 124 -10.72 -15.92 5.69
C GLU A 124 -9.19 -15.85 5.61
N CYS A 125 -8.58 -14.91 6.33
CA CYS A 125 -7.12 -14.76 6.38
C CYS A 125 -6.44 -15.98 7.02
N SER A 126 -7.09 -16.66 7.98
CA SER A 126 -6.54 -17.87 8.63
C SER A 126 -6.31 -19.02 7.65
N LYS A 127 -7.10 -19.08 6.56
CA LYS A 127 -6.98 -20.09 5.51
C LYS A 127 -5.81 -19.82 4.56
N LEU A 128 -5.29 -18.59 4.55
CA LEU A 128 -4.18 -18.20 3.69
C LEU A 128 -2.85 -18.59 4.31
N ARG A 129 -2.04 -19.33 3.55
CA ARG A 129 -0.63 -19.51 3.87
C ARG A 129 0.13 -18.19 3.64
N PHE A 130 1.23 -18.02 4.34
CA PHE A 130 2.22 -16.98 4.07
C PHE A 130 3.60 -17.63 4.02
N ASP A 131 4.54 -16.96 3.36
CA ASP A 131 5.91 -17.44 3.17
C ASP A 131 6.90 -16.61 3.96
N SER A 132 8.12 -17.12 4.07
CA SER A 132 9.26 -16.29 4.41
C SER A 132 9.41 -15.16 3.38
N TRP A 133 9.62 -13.94 3.88
CA TRP A 133 9.86 -12.79 3.04
C TRP A 133 11.35 -12.71 2.69
N ALA A 134 11.67 -12.68 1.39
CA ALA A 134 13.05 -12.67 0.90
C ALA A 134 13.62 -11.25 0.68
N GLY A 135 12.78 -10.21 0.74
CA GLY A 135 13.20 -8.82 0.53
C GLY A 135 13.58 -8.10 1.83
N ASN A 136 14.07 -6.88 1.70
CA ASN A 136 14.32 -5.98 2.83
C ASN A 136 13.01 -5.37 3.39
N PRO A 137 13.06 -4.69 4.55
CA PRO A 137 11.86 -4.09 5.14
C PRO A 137 11.19 -3.00 4.30
N THR A 138 11.96 -2.21 3.55
CA THR A 138 11.40 -1.21 2.62
C THR A 138 10.61 -1.87 1.51
N TYR A 139 11.11 -2.97 0.94
CA TYR A 139 10.38 -3.79 -0.02
C TYR A 139 9.06 -4.29 0.60
N ALA A 140 9.10 -4.89 1.79
CA ALA A 140 7.88 -5.34 2.47
C ALA A 140 6.84 -4.21 2.62
N LEU A 141 7.27 -3.04 3.06
CA LEU A 141 6.41 -1.88 3.20
C LEU A 141 5.83 -1.42 1.87
N LEU A 142 6.66 -1.30 0.83
CA LEU A 142 6.20 -0.90 -0.51
C LEU A 142 5.21 -1.90 -1.13
N ARG A 143 5.33 -3.20 -0.82
CA ARG A 143 4.35 -4.20 -1.25
C ARG A 143 2.97 -3.97 -0.63
N ILE A 144 2.94 -3.54 0.63
CA ILE A 144 1.71 -3.19 1.35
C ILE A 144 1.12 -1.90 0.79
N VAL A 145 1.94 -0.87 0.59
CA VAL A 145 1.51 0.43 0.03
C VAL A 145 0.98 0.26 -1.41
N TYR A 146 1.62 -0.59 -2.21
CA TYR A 146 1.11 -0.96 -3.54
C TYR A 146 -0.29 -1.59 -3.46
N GLN A 147 -0.57 -2.41 -2.44
CA GLN A 147 -1.91 -2.94 -2.24
C GLN A 147 -2.91 -1.86 -1.85
N VAL A 148 -2.52 -0.89 -1.01
CA VAL A 148 -3.37 0.28 -0.70
C VAL A 148 -3.72 1.02 -2.00
N ARG A 149 -2.72 1.28 -2.84
CA ARG A 149 -2.91 1.88 -4.17
C ARG A 149 -3.85 1.06 -5.06
N CYS A 150 -3.71 -0.26 -5.12
CA CYS A 150 -4.60 -1.10 -5.90
C CYS A 150 -6.05 -1.02 -5.41
N ASN A 151 -6.25 -1.00 -4.10
CA ASN A 151 -7.60 -0.83 -3.52
C ASN A 151 -8.18 0.56 -3.83
N LEU A 152 -7.31 1.56 -3.95
CA LEU A 152 -7.67 2.94 -4.29
C LEU A 152 -8.11 3.09 -5.75
N PHE A 153 -7.24 2.71 -6.69
CA PHE A 153 -7.39 3.07 -8.10
C PHE A 153 -8.08 2.00 -8.94
N HIS A 154 -8.18 0.75 -8.47
CA HIS A 154 -8.83 -0.33 -9.21
C HIS A 154 -10.23 -0.69 -8.69
N GLY A 155 -10.98 0.32 -8.22
CA GLY A 155 -12.43 0.19 -8.20
C GLY A 155 -13.16 0.89 -7.08
N ASP A 156 -12.78 2.12 -6.69
CA ASP A 156 -13.51 2.87 -5.66
C ASP A 156 -13.71 2.00 -4.40
N LYS A 157 -12.71 1.17 -4.08
CA LYS A 157 -12.85 0.08 -3.11
C LYS A 157 -12.49 0.52 -1.70
N LEU A 158 -11.88 1.69 -1.55
CA LEU A 158 -11.78 2.36 -0.26
C LEU A 158 -13.11 3.03 0.05
N GLU A 159 -13.91 2.37 0.88
CA GLU A 159 -15.02 3.00 1.60
C GLU A 159 -14.43 4.07 2.53
N TYR A 160 -14.35 5.33 2.08
CA TYR A 160 -13.93 6.47 2.93
C TYR A 160 -15.08 7.05 3.74
N ASN A 161 -16.32 6.63 3.44
CA ASN A 161 -17.52 6.90 4.22
C ASN A 161 -17.95 5.66 5.01
N GLY A 162 -18.56 5.84 6.19
CA GLY A 162 -19.04 4.75 7.05
C GLY A 162 -17.98 4.13 7.96
N VAL A 163 -18.27 2.97 8.54
CA VAL A 163 -17.50 2.33 9.62
C VAL A 163 -16.03 2.03 9.23
N LYS A 164 -15.75 1.88 7.93
CA LYS A 164 -14.39 1.58 7.42
C LYS A 164 -13.58 2.83 7.04
N GLY A 165 -14.22 4.00 7.01
CA GLY A 165 -13.59 5.28 6.66
C GLY A 165 -12.33 5.58 7.49
N PRO A 166 -12.39 5.52 8.83
CA PRO A 166 -11.23 5.83 9.68
C PRO A 166 -10.02 4.93 9.41
N ARG A 167 -10.21 3.61 9.28
CA ARG A 167 -9.11 2.67 8.97
C ARG A 167 -8.49 2.96 7.61
N ASN A 168 -9.33 3.23 6.61
CA ASN A 168 -8.89 3.51 5.25
C ASN A 168 -8.11 4.84 5.17
N LEU A 169 -8.51 5.84 5.96
CA LEU A 169 -7.75 7.08 6.13
C LEU A 169 -6.40 6.84 6.79
N ILE A 170 -6.32 6.04 7.86
CA ILE A 170 -5.05 5.66 8.50
C ILE A 170 -4.10 4.98 7.51
N LEU A 171 -4.62 4.06 6.68
CA LEU A 171 -3.84 3.41 5.63
C LEU A 171 -3.29 4.42 4.62
N LEU A 172 -4.10 5.41 4.22
CA LEU A 172 -3.66 6.48 3.34
C LEU A 172 -2.60 7.34 3.99
N GLU A 173 -2.80 7.77 5.24
CA GLU A 173 -1.83 8.58 5.97
C GLU A 173 -0.46 7.90 6.10
N HIS A 174 -0.42 6.62 6.46
CA HIS A 174 0.83 5.87 6.55
C HIS A 174 1.46 5.67 5.16
N SER A 175 0.63 5.48 4.13
CA SER A 175 1.10 5.39 2.75
C SER A 175 1.71 6.71 2.27
N ILE A 176 1.09 7.85 2.61
CA ILE A 176 1.58 9.19 2.30
C ILE A 176 2.93 9.44 2.96
N LYS A 177 3.07 9.12 4.26
CA LYS A 177 4.35 9.25 4.98
C LYS A 177 5.44 8.38 4.35
N THR A 178 5.08 7.16 3.94
CA THR A 178 6.00 6.26 3.22
C THR A 178 6.47 6.89 1.91
N LEU A 179 5.55 7.42 1.11
CA LEU A 179 5.89 8.04 -0.17
C LEU A 179 6.65 9.36 -0.02
N ASP A 180 6.36 10.17 1.00
CA ASP A 180 7.14 11.38 1.31
C ASP A 180 8.62 11.03 1.51
N ILE A 181 8.92 9.97 2.28
CA ILE A 181 10.27 9.45 2.48
C ILE A 181 10.90 8.95 1.18
N VAL A 182 10.17 8.13 0.42
CA VAL A 182 10.65 7.52 -0.83
C VAL A 182 10.94 8.59 -1.89
N LEU A 183 10.05 9.56 -2.06
CA LEU A 183 10.22 10.65 -3.02
C LEU A 183 11.38 11.58 -2.62
N THR A 184 11.55 11.84 -1.32
CA THR A 184 12.72 12.60 -0.82
C THR A 184 14.03 11.88 -1.11
N HIS A 185 14.06 10.54 -1.03
CA HIS A 185 15.23 9.78 -1.45
C HIS A 185 15.46 9.90 -2.96
N ILE A 186 14.41 9.71 -3.76
CA ILE A 186 14.48 9.80 -5.22
C ILE A 186 15.00 11.17 -5.69
N SER A 187 14.61 12.27 -5.06
CA SER A 187 15.08 13.61 -5.42
C SER A 187 16.57 13.86 -5.13
N THR A 188 17.24 12.91 -4.48
CA THR A 188 18.67 12.96 -4.16
C THR A 188 19.51 11.91 -4.88
N LEU A 189 18.88 11.11 -5.76
CA LEU A 189 19.55 10.13 -6.64
C LEU A 189 20.09 10.82 -7.90
#